data_AF-A0A7J4DPM9-F1
#
_entry.id   AF-A0A7J4DPM9-F1
#
_cell.length_a   1.000
_cell.length_b   1.000
_cell.length_c   1.000
_cell.angle_alpha   90.00
_cell.angle_beta   90.00
_cell.angle_gamma   90.00
#
_symmetry.space_group_name_H-M   'P 1'
#
loop_
_entity.id
_entity.type
_entity.pdbx_description
1 polymer ?
#
loop_
_entity_poly.entity_id
_entity_poly.type
_entity_poly.pdbx_seq_one_letter_code
_entity_poly.pdbx_strand_id
1 'polypeptide(L)'
;GFLFASGTDSVIKSFKYNSSNYQRQILQYYSRYLIFNNRFNPFGIITGLLFLISLFYWHIPSNFDTAVVDLNSHITMHFSIILSGMFLYSSFKMISRIQSLIFILSIDKTMGVLGFFLASGNSQIYQTYPLSVQMTSGFWMIIMMVGIDLICILLILKTFFISTPK
;
A
#
# COMPACT_ATOMS: atom_id res chain seq x y z
N GLY A 1 3.40 -0.41 -4.23
CA GLY A 1 2.97 0.99 -4.10
C GLY A 1 4.09 1.98 -4.38
N PHE A 2 5.06 2.11 -3.47
CA PHE A 2 6.10 3.16 -3.52
C PHE A 2 6.97 3.17 -4.79
N LEU A 3 7.50 2.02 -5.23
CA LEU A 3 8.30 1.91 -6.46
C LEU A 3 7.51 2.29 -7.71
N PHE A 4 6.24 1.86 -7.77
CA PHE A 4 5.32 2.26 -8.83
C PHE A 4 5.02 3.76 -8.77
N ALA A 5 4.82 4.35 -7.58
CA ALA A 5 4.53 5.76 -7.47
C ALA A 5 5.70 6.66 -7.91
N SER A 6 6.94 6.26 -7.63
CA SER A 6 8.13 6.95 -8.12
C SER A 6 8.41 6.69 -9.61
N GLY A 7 8.09 5.48 -10.10
CA GLY A 7 8.29 5.09 -11.50
C GLY A 7 7.24 5.66 -12.45
N THR A 8 5.98 5.81 -12.01
CA THR A 8 4.94 6.45 -12.81
C THR A 8 5.26 7.93 -13.02
N ASP A 9 5.81 8.62 -12.03
CA ASP A 9 6.24 10.01 -12.20
C ASP A 9 7.36 10.18 -13.22
N SER A 10 8.35 9.26 -13.25
CA SER A 10 9.44 9.35 -14.22
C SER A 10 8.94 9.09 -15.65
N VAL A 11 8.02 8.13 -15.82
CA VAL A 11 7.37 7.86 -17.11
C VAL A 11 6.49 9.04 -17.55
N ILE A 12 5.66 9.58 -16.66
CA ILE A 12 4.82 10.74 -17.00
C ILE A 12 5.69 11.97 -17.31
N LYS A 13 6.79 12.19 -16.58
CA LYS A 13 7.72 13.28 -16.85
C LYS A 13 8.45 13.12 -18.19
N SER A 14 8.72 11.90 -18.65
CA SER A 14 9.38 11.70 -19.96
C SER A 14 8.50 12.16 -21.12
N PHE A 15 7.17 12.12 -20.98
CA PHE A 15 6.21 12.64 -21.97
C PHE A 15 6.33 14.14 -22.24
N LYS A 16 6.98 14.89 -21.32
CA LYS A 16 7.24 16.32 -21.53
C LYS A 16 8.24 16.59 -22.66
N TYR A 17 9.13 15.62 -22.94
CA TYR A 17 10.23 15.78 -23.90
C TYR A 17 9.91 15.25 -25.30
N ASN A 18 8.92 14.36 -25.43
CA ASN A 18 8.48 13.78 -26.69
C ASN A 18 6.94 13.78 -26.69
N SER A 19 6.30 14.83 -27.22
CA SER A 19 4.86 15.05 -26.99
C SER A 19 4.01 14.92 -28.24
N SER A 20 3.36 13.76 -28.40
CA SER A 20 2.14 13.60 -29.21
C SER A 20 0.94 14.26 -28.50
N ASN A 21 -0.15 14.53 -29.25
CA ASN A 21 -1.38 15.12 -28.69
C ASN A 21 -1.97 14.29 -27.53
N TYR A 22 -1.89 12.96 -27.62
CA TYR A 22 -2.36 12.03 -26.58
C TYR A 22 -1.57 12.15 -25.28
N GLN A 23 -0.24 12.22 -25.36
CA GLN A 23 0.64 12.37 -24.19
C GLN A 23 0.40 13.70 -23.45
N ARG A 24 0.08 14.78 -24.18
CA ARG A 24 -0.31 16.06 -23.57
C ARG A 24 -1.62 15.97 -22.80
N GLN A 25 -2.62 15.23 -23.31
CA GLN A 25 -3.88 15.02 -22.58
C GLN A 25 -3.66 14.27 -21.27
N ILE A 26 -2.86 13.19 -21.28
CA ILE A 26 -2.53 12.43 -20.06
C ILE A 26 -1.87 13.35 -19.02
N LEU A 27 -0.91 14.19 -19.43
CA LEU A 27 -0.25 15.16 -18.56
C LEU A 27 -1.26 16.15 -17.95
N GLN A 28 -2.24 16.61 -18.71
CA GLN A 28 -3.29 17.52 -18.22
C GLN A 28 -4.21 16.83 -17.20
N TYR A 29 -4.63 15.59 -17.46
CA TYR A 29 -5.44 14.84 -16.48
C TYR A 29 -4.65 14.58 -15.20
N TYR A 30 -3.39 14.19 -15.33
CA TYR A 30 -2.53 13.92 -14.18
C TYR A 30 -2.30 15.17 -13.32
N SER A 31 -2.00 16.31 -13.96
CA SER A 31 -1.80 17.57 -13.24
C SER A 31 -3.07 18.04 -12.54
N ARG A 32 -4.24 17.94 -13.20
CA ARG A 32 -5.54 18.24 -12.58
C ARG A 32 -5.81 17.35 -11.38
N TYR A 33 -5.52 16.05 -11.48
CA TYR A 33 -5.65 15.11 -10.38
C TYR A 33 -4.74 15.49 -9.19
N LEU A 34 -3.47 15.84 -9.44
CA LEU A 34 -2.55 16.27 -8.39
C LEU A 34 -3.01 17.56 -7.71
N ILE A 35 -3.51 18.54 -8.47
CA ILE A 35 -4.05 19.80 -7.93
C ILE A 35 -5.27 19.50 -7.05
N PHE A 36 -6.16 18.64 -7.52
CA PHE A 36 -7.34 18.22 -6.75
C PHE A 36 -6.93 17.52 -5.44
N ASN A 37 -6.02 16.54 -5.52
CA ASN A 37 -5.53 15.83 -4.34
C ASN A 37 -4.82 16.77 -3.36
N ASN A 38 -4.02 17.72 -3.84
CA ASN A 38 -3.37 18.71 -2.98
C ASN A 38 -4.36 19.65 -2.28
N ARG A 39 -5.48 20.00 -2.95
CA ARG A 39 -6.51 20.86 -2.37
C ARG A 39 -7.26 20.18 -1.22
N PHE A 40 -7.62 18.91 -1.39
CA PHE A 40 -8.45 18.19 -0.42
C PHE A 40 -7.65 17.37 0.58
N ASN A 41 -6.43 16.97 0.24
CA ASN A 41 -5.59 16.08 1.03
C ASN A 41 -4.13 16.57 1.09
N PRO A 42 -3.89 17.84 1.50
CA PRO A 42 -2.56 18.48 1.43
C PRO A 42 -1.47 17.75 2.23
N PHE A 43 -1.85 17.00 3.27
CA PHE A 43 -0.93 16.26 4.13
C PHE A 43 -0.94 14.74 3.88
N GLY A 44 -1.68 14.25 2.88
CA GLY A 44 -1.79 12.81 2.61
C GLY A 44 -2.64 12.02 3.61
N ILE A 45 -3.11 12.65 4.70
CA ILE A 45 -3.77 11.99 5.83
C ILE A 45 -5.14 11.43 5.44
N ILE A 46 -5.97 12.16 4.69
CA ILE A 46 -7.35 11.75 4.40
C ILE A 46 -7.36 10.47 3.59
N THR A 47 -6.61 10.44 2.49
CA THR A 47 -6.52 9.24 1.65
C THR A 47 -5.72 8.13 2.32
N GLY A 48 -4.73 8.46 3.17
CA GLY A 48 -4.05 7.48 4.01
C GLY A 48 -5.01 6.76 4.98
N LEU A 49 -5.91 7.51 5.62
CA LEU A 49 -6.93 6.95 6.51
C LEU A 49 -7.94 6.11 5.74
N LEU A 50 -8.42 6.56 4.58
CA LEU A 50 -9.33 5.77 3.74
C LEU A 50 -8.69 4.45 3.28
N PHE A 51 -7.39 4.47 2.95
CA PHE A 51 -6.62 3.27 2.68
C PHE A 51 -6.61 2.33 3.90
N LEU A 52 -6.29 2.83 5.10
CA LEU A 52 -6.23 2.01 6.30
C LEU A 52 -7.60 1.41 6.64
N ILE A 53 -8.67 2.21 6.60
CA ILE A 53 -10.04 1.75 6.89
C ILE A 53 -10.43 0.63 5.93
N SER A 54 -10.22 0.81 4.64
CA SER A 54 -10.52 -0.21 3.63
C SER A 54 -9.69 -1.48 3.84
N LEU A 55 -8.39 -1.33 4.14
CA LEU A 55 -7.51 -2.47 4.38
C LEU A 55 -7.96 -3.27 5.63
N PHE A 56 -8.13 -2.61 6.77
CA PHE A 56 -8.52 -3.27 8.01
C PHE A 56 -9.91 -3.88 7.93
N TYR A 57 -10.86 -3.21 7.27
CA TYR A 57 -12.22 -3.72 7.12
C TYR A 57 -12.25 -5.14 6.54
N TRP A 58 -11.47 -5.41 5.49
CA TRP A 58 -11.42 -6.74 4.87
C TRP A 58 -10.56 -7.76 5.61
N HIS A 59 -9.75 -7.33 6.59
CA HIS A 59 -8.95 -8.24 7.41
C HIS A 59 -9.64 -8.62 8.73
N ILE A 60 -10.79 -8.02 9.05
CA ILE A 60 -11.66 -8.49 10.14
C ILE A 60 -12.16 -9.91 9.78
N PRO A 61 -12.02 -10.90 10.67
CA PRO A 61 -12.33 -12.30 10.35
C PRO A 61 -13.72 -12.54 9.75
N SER A 62 -14.76 -11.97 10.35
CA SER A 62 -16.13 -12.11 9.86
C SER A 62 -16.32 -11.61 8.42
N ASN A 63 -15.67 -10.50 8.07
CA ASN A 63 -15.80 -9.88 6.75
C ASN A 63 -15.00 -10.68 5.71
N PHE A 64 -13.80 -11.11 6.09
CA PHE A 64 -12.96 -11.95 5.24
C PHE A 64 -13.62 -13.30 4.97
N ASP A 65 -14.10 -13.99 6.00
CA ASP A 65 -14.78 -15.28 5.87
C ASP A 65 -16.01 -15.16 4.95
N THR A 66 -16.79 -14.09 5.10
CA THR A 66 -17.92 -13.77 4.21
C THR A 66 -17.47 -13.57 2.76
N ALA A 67 -16.39 -12.81 2.54
CA ALA A 67 -15.85 -12.55 1.21
C ALA A 67 -15.25 -13.77 0.52
N VAL A 68 -14.93 -14.83 1.26
CA VAL A 68 -14.45 -16.09 0.67
C VAL A 68 -15.61 -16.96 0.20
N VAL A 69 -16.75 -16.93 0.90
CA VAL A 69 -17.89 -17.81 0.61
C VAL A 69 -18.94 -17.18 -0.31
N ASP A 70 -19.07 -15.85 -0.32
CA ASP A 70 -20.02 -15.11 -1.16
C ASP A 70 -19.31 -14.38 -2.30
N LEU A 71 -19.70 -14.67 -3.55
CA LEU A 71 -19.07 -14.10 -4.74
C LEU A 71 -19.23 -12.58 -4.83
N ASN A 72 -20.38 -12.04 -4.43
CA ASN A 72 -20.62 -10.60 -4.49
C ASN A 72 -19.69 -9.85 -3.51
N SER A 73 -19.56 -10.39 -2.29
CA SER A 73 -18.63 -9.90 -1.28
C SER A 73 -17.17 -10.07 -1.73
N HIS A 74 -16.83 -11.18 -2.40
CA HIS A 74 -15.50 -11.41 -2.98
C HIS A 74 -15.11 -10.35 -4.00
N ILE A 75 -16.00 -10.06 -4.96
CA ILE A 75 -15.80 -9.02 -5.97
C ILE A 75 -15.68 -7.64 -5.31
N THR A 76 -16.52 -7.37 -4.32
CA THR A 76 -16.49 -6.11 -3.57
C THR A 76 -15.17 -5.94 -2.81
N MET A 77 -14.64 -7.01 -2.22
CA MET A 77 -13.33 -7.03 -1.57
C MET A 77 -12.22 -6.65 -2.55
N HIS A 78 -12.15 -7.30 -3.71
CA HIS A 78 -11.13 -6.98 -4.72
C HIS A 78 -11.26 -5.55 -5.23
N PHE A 79 -12.47 -5.07 -5.51
CA PHE A 79 -12.70 -3.69 -5.94
C PHE A 79 -12.26 -2.68 -4.87
N SER A 80 -12.60 -2.94 -3.61
CA SER A 80 -12.21 -2.10 -2.47
C SER A 80 -10.69 -2.04 -2.29
N ILE A 81 -9.99 -3.17 -2.47
CA ILE A 81 -8.52 -3.24 -2.40
C ILE A 81 -7.87 -2.47 -3.56
N ILE A 82 -8.44 -2.53 -4.77
CA ILE A 82 -7.94 -1.72 -5.91
C ILE A 82 -8.11 -0.22 -5.60
N LEU A 83 -9.28 0.17 -5.10
CA LEU A 83 -9.57 1.54 -4.72
C LEU A 83 -8.65 2.02 -3.57
N SER A 84 -8.38 1.18 -2.59
CA SER A 84 -7.44 1.49 -1.50
C SER A 84 -6.03 1.73 -2.02
N GLY A 85 -5.59 0.99 -3.06
CA GLY A 85 -4.34 1.26 -3.77
C GLY A 85 -4.27 2.68 -4.37
N MET A 86 -5.39 3.19 -4.89
CA MET A 86 -5.47 4.57 -5.39
C MET A 86 -5.40 5.59 -4.24
N PHE A 87 -6.02 5.30 -3.11
CA PHE A 87 -5.92 6.14 -1.91
C PHE A 87 -4.48 6.17 -1.36
N LEU A 88 -3.81 5.03 -1.29
CA LEU A 88 -2.41 4.94 -0.88
C LEU A 88 -1.51 5.76 -1.82
N TYR A 89 -1.71 5.63 -3.13
CA TYR A 89 -0.99 6.43 -4.12
C TYR A 89 -1.21 7.93 -3.91
N SER A 90 -2.47 8.34 -3.71
CA SER A 90 -2.84 9.74 -3.44
C SER A 90 -2.15 10.27 -2.19
N SER A 91 -2.08 9.47 -1.13
CA SER A 91 -1.40 9.80 0.13
C SER A 91 0.11 10.02 -0.11
N PHE A 92 0.76 9.08 -0.82
CA PHE A 92 2.20 9.13 -1.09
C PHE A 92 2.64 10.30 -1.97
N LYS A 93 1.72 10.91 -2.73
CA LYS A 93 2.03 12.15 -3.48
C LYS A 93 2.11 13.38 -2.61
N MET A 94 1.59 13.33 -1.39
CA MET A 94 1.47 14.48 -0.50
C MET A 94 2.41 14.41 0.70
N ILE A 95 3.06 13.25 0.92
CA ILE A 95 4.03 13.06 1.98
C ILE A 95 5.45 12.91 1.42
N SER A 96 6.45 13.22 2.23
CA SER A 96 7.85 13.05 1.86
C SER A 96 8.21 11.57 1.65
N ARG A 97 9.34 11.33 0.98
CA ARG A 97 9.89 9.98 0.79
C ARG A 97 10.13 9.25 2.11
N ILE A 98 10.70 9.94 3.11
CA ILE A 98 10.97 9.34 4.43
C ILE A 98 9.67 9.02 5.15
N GLN A 99 8.68 9.93 5.14
CA GLN A 99 7.36 9.66 5.71
C GLN A 99 6.68 8.47 5.02
N SER A 100 6.81 8.33 3.70
CA SER A 100 6.29 7.17 2.96
C SER A 100 6.94 5.86 3.42
N LEU A 101 8.26 5.85 3.62
CA LEU A 101 8.99 4.67 4.10
C LEU A 101 8.58 4.31 5.53
N ILE A 102 8.45 5.31 6.42
CA ILE A 102 7.94 5.11 7.79
C ILE A 102 6.52 4.54 7.75
N PHE A 103 5.64 5.08 6.89
CA PHE A 103 4.27 4.60 6.77
C PHE A 103 4.22 3.13 6.29
N ILE A 104 5.05 2.76 5.32
CA ILE A 104 5.19 1.37 4.85
C ILE A 104 5.64 0.48 6.00
N LEU A 105 6.70 0.87 6.73
CA LEU A 105 7.19 0.11 7.88
C LEU A 105 6.10 -0.07 8.94
N SER A 106 5.28 0.96 9.21
CA SER A 106 4.19 0.85 10.18
C SER A 106 3.13 -0.17 9.77
N ILE A 107 2.68 -0.17 8.50
CA ILE A 107 1.72 -1.16 8.00
C ILE A 107 2.36 -2.56 7.96
N ASP A 108 3.62 -2.63 7.58
CA ASP A 108 4.39 -3.85 7.57
C ASP A 108 4.44 -4.51 8.95
N LYS A 109 4.56 -3.73 10.03
CA LYS A 109 4.44 -4.25 11.41
C LYS A 109 3.07 -4.83 11.70
N THR A 110 2.00 -4.22 11.21
CA THR A 110 0.65 -4.79 11.41
C THR A 110 0.49 -6.14 10.69
N MET A 111 1.09 -6.28 9.50
CA MET A 111 1.17 -7.56 8.79
C MET A 111 1.97 -8.59 9.59
N GLY A 112 3.12 -8.21 10.14
CA GLY A 112 3.95 -9.09 10.98
C GLY A 112 3.25 -9.53 12.27
N VAL A 113 2.54 -8.63 12.94
CA VAL A 113 1.75 -8.94 14.14
C VAL A 113 0.63 -9.91 13.82
N LEU A 114 -0.16 -9.65 12.77
CA LEU A 114 -1.19 -10.58 12.31
C LEU A 114 -0.58 -11.93 11.92
N GLY A 115 0.56 -11.92 11.21
CA GLY A 115 1.29 -13.12 10.84
C GLY A 115 1.74 -13.94 12.05
N PHE A 116 2.21 -13.28 13.10
CA PHE A 116 2.56 -13.92 14.38
C PHE A 116 1.36 -14.61 15.03
N PHE A 117 0.20 -13.94 15.11
CA PHE A 117 -1.02 -14.54 15.67
C PHE A 117 -1.49 -15.74 14.85
N LEU A 118 -1.37 -15.69 13.53
CA LEU A 118 -1.75 -16.79 12.65
C LEU A 118 -0.76 -17.97 12.74
N ALA A 119 0.54 -17.70 12.80
CA ALA A 119 1.61 -18.71 12.82
C ALA A 119 1.74 -19.44 14.17
N SER A 120 1.52 -18.72 15.28
CA SER A 120 1.71 -19.25 16.64
C SER A 120 0.42 -19.65 17.34
N GLY A 121 -0.74 -19.32 16.75
CA GLY A 121 -2.05 -19.60 17.33
C GLY A 121 -2.40 -21.09 17.33
N ASN A 122 -3.07 -21.53 18.39
CA ASN A 122 -3.64 -22.89 18.50
C ASN A 122 -5.12 -22.95 18.09
N SER A 123 -5.70 -21.82 17.65
CA SER A 123 -7.11 -21.69 17.29
C SER A 123 -7.26 -20.97 15.96
N GLN A 124 -8.26 -21.37 15.18
CA GLN A 124 -8.59 -20.71 13.91
C GLN A 124 -9.11 -19.30 14.17
N ILE A 125 -8.50 -18.32 13.51
CA ILE A 125 -8.96 -16.92 13.52
C ILE A 125 -10.00 -16.73 12.42
N TYR A 126 -9.66 -17.20 11.21
CA TYR A 126 -10.57 -17.24 10.05
C TYR A 126 -11.25 -18.61 9.99
N GLN A 127 -12.57 -18.67 10.01
CA GLN A 127 -13.28 -19.96 10.06
C GLN A 127 -13.25 -20.68 8.71
N THR A 128 -13.07 -19.96 7.61
CA THR A 128 -13.13 -20.55 6.27
C THR A 128 -11.85 -21.34 5.91
N TYR A 129 -10.75 -21.15 6.64
CA TYR A 129 -9.48 -21.84 6.36
C TYR A 129 -9.05 -22.76 7.52
N PRO A 130 -8.49 -23.95 7.23
CA PRO A 130 -7.94 -24.82 8.27
C PRO A 130 -6.75 -24.17 8.97
N LEU A 131 -6.53 -24.53 10.23
CA LEU A 131 -5.47 -23.97 11.07
C LEU A 131 -4.09 -24.06 10.40
N SER A 132 -3.77 -25.18 9.77
CA SER A 132 -2.47 -25.40 9.09
C SER A 132 -2.21 -24.38 7.97
N VAL A 133 -3.24 -24.00 7.21
CA VAL A 133 -3.13 -23.01 6.14
C VAL A 133 -2.94 -21.61 6.73
N GLN A 134 -3.66 -21.28 7.81
CA GLN A 134 -3.47 -20.01 8.53
C GLN A 134 -2.05 -19.90 9.09
N MET A 135 -1.53 -20.97 9.70
CA MET A 135 -0.17 -20.99 10.23
C MET A 135 0.88 -20.77 9.14
N THR A 136 0.70 -21.43 7.99
CA THR A 136 1.60 -21.29 6.84
C THR A 136 1.55 -19.86 6.28
N SER A 137 0.36 -19.28 6.13
CA SER A 137 0.20 -17.89 5.70
C SER A 137 0.84 -16.92 6.69
N GLY A 138 0.64 -17.14 7.99
CA GLY A 138 1.25 -16.31 9.04
C GLY A 138 2.77 -16.34 9.00
N PHE A 139 3.36 -17.52 8.76
CA PHE A 139 4.81 -17.66 8.58
C PHE A 139 5.32 -16.83 7.39
N TRP A 140 4.64 -16.91 6.24
CA TRP A 140 5.00 -16.11 5.07
C TRP A 140 4.84 -14.60 5.30
N MET A 141 3.82 -14.18 6.04
CA MET A 141 3.64 -12.78 6.42
C MET A 141 4.83 -12.27 7.24
N ILE A 142 5.34 -13.07 8.20
CA ILE A 142 6.53 -12.71 8.98
C ILE A 142 7.77 -12.59 8.10
N ILE A 143 7.99 -13.55 7.18
CA ILE A 143 9.12 -13.49 6.25
C ILE A 143 9.05 -12.23 5.39
N MET A 144 7.86 -11.94 4.84
CA MET A 144 7.65 -10.76 4.00
C MET A 144 7.88 -9.46 4.78
N MET A 145 7.47 -9.41 6.06
CA MET A 145 7.76 -8.26 6.93
C MET A 145 9.26 -8.03 7.06
N VAL A 146 10.03 -9.07 7.41
CA VAL A 146 11.49 -8.95 7.50
C VAL A 146 12.12 -8.53 6.15
N GLY A 147 11.61 -9.06 5.04
CA GLY A 147 12.06 -8.66 3.71
C GLY A 147 11.80 -7.18 3.39
N ILE A 148 10.60 -6.68 3.72
CA ILE A 148 10.21 -5.28 3.52
C ILE A 148 11.02 -4.36 4.44
N ASP A 149 11.23 -4.75 5.70
CA ASP A 149 12.10 -4.04 6.64
C ASP A 149 13.50 -3.83 6.05
N LEU A 150 14.13 -4.92 5.59
CA LEU A 150 15.47 -4.88 5.02
C LEU A 150 15.53 -3.91 3.82
N ILE A 151 14.57 -4.00 2.90
CA ILE A 151 14.50 -3.10 1.73
C ILE A 151 14.32 -1.65 2.18
N CYS A 152 13.41 -1.37 3.11
CA CYS A 152 13.14 -0.02 3.58
C CYS A 152 14.34 0.58 4.32
N ILE A 153 14.98 -0.18 5.20
CA ILE A 153 16.19 0.24 5.92
C ILE A 153 17.31 0.56 4.92
N LEU A 154 17.56 -0.31 3.93
CA LEU A 154 18.55 -0.05 2.87
C LEU A 154 18.25 1.23 2.08
N LEU A 155 16.97 1.50 1.77
CA LEU A 155 16.55 2.72 1.09
C LEU A 155 16.70 3.97 1.96
N ILE A 156 16.44 3.88 3.27
CA ILE A 156 16.65 4.97 4.23
C ILE A 156 18.14 5.27 4.33
N LEU A 157 18.98 4.26 4.56
CA LEU A 157 20.43 4.40 4.64
C LEU A 157 21.01 5.02 3.37
N LYS A 158 20.60 4.51 2.19
CA LYS A 158 20.99 5.08 0.90
C LYS A 158 20.62 6.56 0.79
N THR A 159 19.41 6.93 1.25
CA THR A 159 18.97 8.32 1.21
C THR A 159 19.83 9.19 2.13
N PHE A 160 20.11 8.73 3.35
CA PHE A 160 20.93 9.43 4.35
C PHE A 160 22.37 9.69 3.87
N PHE A 161 23.04 8.65 3.35
CA PHE A 161 24.43 8.76 2.87
C PHE A 161 24.59 9.54 1.56
N ILE A 162 23.54 9.64 0.73
CA ILE A 162 23.56 10.50 -0.46
C ILE A 162 23.32 11.97 -0.08
N SER A 163 22.54 12.23 0.96
CA SER A 163 22.19 13.58 1.41
C SER A 163 23.26 14.28 2.27
N THR A 164 24.30 13.56 2.70
CA THR A 164 25.40 14.15 3.47
C THR A 164 26.48 14.67 2.51
N PRO A 165 26.74 15.99 2.46
CA PRO A 165 27.87 16.51 1.71
C PRO A 165 29.17 16.00 2.35
N LYS A 166 30.13 15.58 1.52
CA LYS A 166 31.48 15.22 1.97
C LYS A 166 32.22 16.43 2.52
#